data_AF-A0A6N0DY71-F1
#
_entry.id   AF-A0A6N0DY71-F1
#
_cell.length_a   1.000
_cell.length_b   1.000
_cell.length_c   1.000
_cell.angle_alpha   90.00
_cell.angle_beta   90.00
_cell.angle_gamma   90.00
#
_symmetry.space_group_name_H-M   'P 1'
#
loop_
_entity.id
_entity.type
_entity.pdbx_description
1 polymer ?
#
loop_
_entity_poly.entity_id
_entity_poly.type
_entity_poly.pdbx_seq_one_letter_code
_entity_poly.pdbx_strand_id
1 'polypeptide(L)'
;MKTPRVRILTLITGLVAAFSIVTSASAAPLAWPFGESRSPRDPALALLAKIDTLKVSLVGEDENNLLVKIEIEAATPYPGFTDLTLVGRPGKLNDRIFAFEARGRPPQRPNTDEAPETVSIGGTYEGAPIASVNVVEVFAKENCLAYSLAEKKEVPCTTRVLQDEEM
;
A
#
# COMPACT_ATOMS: atom_id res chain seq x y z
N MET A 1 -37.83 -64.55 10.50
CA MET A 1 -36.42 -64.98 10.63
C MET A 1 -35.73 -64.09 11.65
N LYS A 2 -34.90 -64.70 12.50
CA LYS A 2 -34.45 -64.23 13.82
C LYS A 2 -33.05 -63.65 13.68
N THR A 3 -32.82 -62.38 14.00
CA THR A 3 -31.47 -61.77 13.97
C THR A 3 -31.13 -61.22 15.35
N PRO A 4 -30.07 -61.72 16.01
CA PRO A 4 -29.65 -61.26 17.33
C PRO A 4 -28.55 -60.18 17.29
N ARG A 5 -28.68 -59.24 18.23
CA ARG A 5 -27.66 -58.56 19.08
C ARG A 5 -26.36 -58.01 18.46
N VAL A 6 -26.33 -56.66 18.41
CA VAL A 6 -25.38 -55.72 19.05
C VAL A 6 -23.98 -56.25 19.41
N ARG A 7 -22.93 -55.61 18.88
CA ARG A 7 -21.78 -55.09 19.67
C ARG A 7 -21.23 -53.80 19.06
N ILE A 8 -21.50 -52.71 19.76
CA ILE A 8 -20.85 -51.41 19.69
C ILE A 8 -19.40 -51.60 20.14
N LEU A 9 -18.43 -51.15 19.34
CA LEU A 9 -17.11 -50.78 19.85
C LEU A 9 -16.66 -49.49 19.16
N THR A 10 -16.97 -48.39 19.83
CA THR A 10 -16.57 -47.04 19.51
C THR A 10 -15.07 -46.89 19.77
N LEU A 11 -14.28 -46.52 18.76
CA LEU A 11 -12.93 -46.01 18.94
C LEU A 11 -12.85 -44.65 18.23
N ILE A 12 -13.15 -43.57 18.97
CA ILE A 12 -12.97 -42.20 18.48
C ILE A 12 -11.56 -41.79 18.91
N THR A 13 -10.62 -41.94 17.98
CA THR A 13 -9.26 -41.39 18.13
C THR A 13 -9.36 -39.90 17.86
N GLY A 14 -9.39 -39.10 18.92
CA GLY A 14 -9.39 -37.64 18.84
C GLY A 14 -8.09 -37.12 18.25
N LEU A 15 -8.14 -36.66 17.00
CA LEU A 15 -7.10 -35.83 16.40
C LEU A 15 -7.36 -34.39 16.85
N VAL A 16 -6.69 -33.97 17.93
CA VAL A 16 -6.70 -32.56 18.36
C VAL A 16 -5.91 -31.77 17.31
N ALA A 17 -6.63 -31.08 16.44
CA ALA A 17 -6.07 -30.13 15.50
C ALA A 17 -5.39 -29.01 16.30
N ALA A 18 -4.05 -28.97 16.26
CA ALA A 18 -3.28 -27.84 16.73
C ALA A 18 -3.56 -26.65 15.79
N PHE A 19 -4.56 -25.84 16.14
CA PHE A 19 -4.71 -24.50 15.58
C PHE A 19 -3.49 -23.70 16.03
N SER A 20 -2.50 -23.59 15.15
CA SER A 20 -1.46 -22.58 15.27
C SER A 20 -2.15 -21.23 15.08
N ILE A 21 -2.36 -20.52 16.18
CA ILE A 21 -2.80 -19.13 16.16
C ILE A 21 -1.61 -18.37 15.56
N VAL A 22 -1.63 -18.16 14.25
CA VAL A 22 -0.72 -17.22 13.60
C VAL A 22 -1.12 -15.86 14.14
N THR A 23 -0.39 -15.40 15.15
CA THR A 23 -0.42 -14.01 15.59
C THR A 23 0.13 -13.20 14.44
N SER A 24 -0.75 -12.78 13.54
CA SER A 24 -0.46 -11.78 12.52
C SER A 24 -0.08 -10.50 13.25
N ALA A 25 1.21 -10.26 13.44
CA ALA A 25 1.70 -8.97 13.90
C ALA A 25 1.32 -7.94 12.83
N SER A 26 0.25 -7.19 13.07
CA SER A 26 -0.10 -6.05 12.23
C SER A 26 1.02 -5.02 12.38
N ALA A 27 1.65 -4.64 11.27
CA ALA A 27 2.61 -3.54 11.26
C ALA A 27 1.97 -2.29 11.88
N ALA A 28 2.73 -1.57 12.72
CA ALA A 28 2.25 -0.35 13.35
C ALA A 28 1.87 0.69 12.27
N PRO A 29 0.82 1.49 12.48
CA PRO A 29 0.47 2.57 11.56
C PRO A 29 1.64 3.55 11.33
N LEU A 30 1.74 4.06 10.11
CA LEU A 30 2.69 5.09 9.70
C LEU A 30 2.10 6.48 9.95
N ALA A 31 2.93 7.45 10.35
CA ALA A 31 2.47 8.83 10.48
C ALA A 31 2.10 9.43 9.09
N TRP A 32 1.01 10.20 9.04
CA TRP A 32 0.62 10.90 7.81
C TRP A 32 1.68 11.94 7.38
N PRO A 33 2.24 11.83 6.16
CA PRO A 33 3.47 12.57 5.79
C PRO A 33 3.26 14.06 5.45
N PHE A 34 2.05 14.61 5.66
CA PHE A 34 1.70 16.00 5.33
C PHE A 34 1.55 16.90 6.56
N GLY A 35 1.92 16.41 7.75
CA GLY A 35 1.93 17.19 8.98
C GLY A 35 3.00 18.29 9.04
N GLU A 36 3.13 18.95 10.19
CA GLU A 36 3.98 20.13 10.37
C GLU A 36 5.47 19.86 10.17
N SER A 37 5.95 18.66 10.52
CA SER A 37 7.32 18.22 10.22
C SER A 37 7.38 17.55 8.85
N ARG A 38 7.49 18.36 7.79
CA ARG A 38 7.84 17.85 6.46
C ARG A 38 9.27 17.30 6.51
N SER A 39 9.42 15.99 6.73
CA SER A 39 10.74 15.36 6.60
C SER A 39 11.29 15.65 5.20
N PRO A 40 12.53 16.14 5.08
CA PRO A 40 13.15 16.37 3.79
C PRO A 40 13.10 15.09 2.96
N ARG A 41 12.79 15.22 1.66
CA ARG A 41 12.86 14.09 0.73
C ARG A 41 14.29 13.55 0.73
N ASP A 42 14.45 12.26 1.02
CA ASP A 42 15.74 11.58 0.86
C ASP A 42 16.14 11.64 -0.64
N PRO A 43 17.23 12.36 -0.98
CA PRO A 43 17.66 12.50 -2.37
C PRO A 43 18.15 11.18 -2.97
N ALA A 44 18.46 10.18 -2.15
CA ALA A 44 18.94 8.88 -2.60
C ALA A 44 17.82 7.92 -3.03
N LEU A 45 16.55 8.28 -2.81
CA LEU A 45 15.41 7.53 -3.32
C LEU A 45 15.06 7.97 -4.74
N ALA A 46 15.02 7.05 -5.70
CA ALA A 46 14.61 7.29 -7.07
C ALA A 46 13.13 6.91 -7.29
N LEU A 47 12.50 7.52 -8.30
CA LEU A 47 11.13 7.14 -8.70
C LEU A 47 11.10 5.71 -9.25
N LEU A 48 10.04 4.99 -8.92
CA LEU A 48 9.72 3.73 -9.57
C LEU A 48 9.27 3.98 -11.02
N ALA A 49 9.33 2.97 -11.88
CA ALA A 49 9.04 3.11 -13.31
C ALA A 49 7.56 3.42 -13.53
N LYS A 50 6.67 2.57 -13.02
CA LYS A 50 5.22 2.73 -13.18
C LYS A 50 4.45 2.16 -12.00
N ILE A 51 3.23 2.64 -11.80
CA ILE A 51 2.24 2.06 -10.90
C ILE A 51 1.32 1.16 -11.71
N ASP A 52 1.25 -0.13 -11.35
CA ASP A 52 0.37 -1.10 -11.99
C ASP A 52 -1.01 -1.17 -11.30
N THR A 53 -1.04 -0.99 -9.98
CA THR A 53 -2.29 -1.01 -9.21
C THR A 53 -2.22 -0.06 -8.02
N LEU A 54 -3.32 0.64 -7.75
CA LEU A 54 -3.52 1.48 -6.56
C LEU A 54 -4.81 1.07 -5.86
N LYS A 55 -4.71 0.69 -4.58
CA LYS A 55 -5.85 0.43 -3.70
C LYS A 55 -5.77 1.36 -2.50
N VAL A 56 -6.85 2.08 -2.24
CA VAL A 56 -6.98 2.95 -1.08
C VAL A 56 -8.25 2.59 -0.34
N SER A 57 -8.14 2.42 0.97
CA SER A 57 -9.27 2.05 1.82
C SER A 57 -9.19 2.73 3.18
N LEU A 58 -10.32 2.82 3.85
CA LEU A 58 -10.39 3.23 5.25
C LEU A 58 -10.46 1.97 6.12
N VAL A 59 -9.65 1.91 7.17
CA VAL A 59 -9.54 0.76 8.06
C VAL A 59 -9.70 1.24 9.50
N GLY A 60 -10.55 0.58 10.28
CA GLY A 60 -10.88 0.97 11.66
C GLY A 60 -12.25 0.44 12.05
N GLU A 61 -12.47 0.26 13.35
CA GLU A 61 -13.75 -0.27 13.88
C GLU A 61 -14.77 0.84 14.15
N ASP A 62 -14.31 2.08 14.38
CA ASP A 62 -15.16 3.24 14.65
C ASP A 62 -14.83 4.42 13.74
N GLU A 63 -15.78 5.34 13.58
CA GLU A 63 -15.62 6.53 12.72
C GLU A 63 -14.56 7.52 13.24
N ASN A 64 -14.16 7.38 14.51
CA ASN A 64 -13.21 8.27 15.18
C ASN A 64 -11.76 7.80 15.08
N ASN A 65 -11.51 6.52 14.83
CA ASN A 65 -10.17 5.93 14.67
C ASN A 65 -10.02 5.27 13.29
N LEU A 66 -10.63 5.85 12.26
CA LEU A 66 -10.35 5.45 10.89
C LEU A 66 -8.88 5.76 10.55
N LEU A 67 -8.26 4.86 9.80
CA LEU A 67 -6.92 4.96 9.25
C LEU A 67 -7.01 4.87 7.73
N VAL A 68 -6.10 5.53 7.02
CA VAL A 68 -6.04 5.42 5.55
C VAL A 68 -5.04 4.34 5.19
N LYS A 69 -5.48 3.24 4.57
CA LYS A 69 -4.60 2.21 4.03
C LYS A 69 -4.40 2.42 2.54
N ILE A 70 -3.14 2.52 2.13
CA ILE A 70 -2.71 2.65 0.73
C ILE A 70 -1.89 1.41 0.40
N GLU A 71 -2.26 0.69 -0.65
CA GLU A 71 -1.56 -0.49 -1.16
C GLU A 71 -1.33 -0.33 -2.66
N ILE A 72 -0.10 -0.56 -3.08
CA ILE A 72 0.34 -0.30 -4.45
C ILE A 72 1.18 -1.47 -4.94
N GLU A 73 0.95 -1.86 -6.18
CA GLU A 73 1.88 -2.66 -6.97
C GLU A 73 2.51 -1.74 -8.02
N ALA A 74 3.83 -1.72 -8.07
CA ALA A 74 4.60 -0.86 -8.95
C ALA A 74 5.75 -1.61 -9.59
N ALA A 75 6.18 -1.20 -10.77
CA ALA A 75 7.36 -1.74 -11.43
C ALA A 75 8.59 -0.89 -11.11
N THR A 76 9.69 -1.53 -10.75
CA THR A 76 11.01 -0.91 -10.66
C THR A 76 11.59 -0.68 -12.05
N PRO A 77 12.42 0.34 -12.29
CA PRO A 77 13.13 0.51 -13.56
C PRO A 77 14.02 -0.67 -13.96
N TYR A 78 14.60 -1.34 -12.96
CA TYR A 78 15.42 -2.56 -13.06
C TYR A 78 15.45 -3.21 -11.67
N PRO A 79 15.80 -4.50 -11.53
CA PRO A 79 15.73 -5.22 -10.26
C PRO A 79 16.63 -4.67 -9.15
N GLY A 80 16.32 -5.05 -7.91
CA GLY A 80 17.18 -4.79 -6.76
C GLY A 80 16.99 -3.44 -6.07
N PHE A 81 15.87 -2.76 -6.34
CA PHE A 81 15.47 -1.59 -5.54
C PHE A 81 15.16 -2.01 -4.09
N THR A 82 15.55 -1.17 -3.15
CA THR A 82 15.36 -1.37 -1.70
C THR A 82 14.71 -0.12 -1.08
N ASP A 83 14.42 -0.12 0.23
CA ASP A 83 13.82 1.03 0.94
C ASP A 83 12.59 1.62 0.21
N LEU A 84 11.75 0.73 -0.30
CA LEU A 84 10.57 1.11 -1.07
C LEU A 84 9.58 1.86 -0.17
N THR A 85 9.13 3.03 -0.59
CA THR A 85 8.28 3.88 0.24
C THR A 85 7.44 4.86 -0.58
N LEU A 86 6.41 5.42 0.07
CA LEU A 86 5.64 6.54 -0.43
C LEU A 86 6.14 7.83 0.19
N VAL A 87 6.63 8.73 -0.66
CA VAL A 87 7.09 10.04 -0.22
C VAL A 87 6.00 11.07 -0.51
N GLY A 88 5.53 11.76 0.52
CA GLY A 88 4.60 12.88 0.35
C GLY A 88 5.19 13.94 -0.60
N ARG A 89 4.39 14.37 -1.58
CA ARG A 89 4.70 15.48 -2.50
C ARG A 89 3.83 16.67 -2.11
N PRO A 90 4.25 17.93 -2.36
CA PRO A 90 3.32 19.06 -2.32
C PRO A 90 2.12 18.79 -3.25
N GLY A 91 0.98 18.43 -2.68
CA GLY A 91 -0.29 18.29 -3.39
C GLY A 91 -1.09 19.59 -3.34
N LYS A 92 -2.28 19.58 -3.95
CA LYS A 92 -3.29 20.61 -3.70
C LYS A 92 -4.05 20.26 -2.44
N LEU A 93 -3.40 20.45 -1.28
CA LEU A 93 -3.98 20.10 0.03
C LEU A 93 -5.31 20.81 0.30
N ASN A 94 -5.47 22.04 -0.20
CA ASN A 94 -6.74 22.80 -0.13
C ASN A 94 -7.88 22.13 -0.90
N ASP A 95 -7.55 21.41 -1.98
CA ASP A 95 -8.52 20.65 -2.78
C ASP A 95 -8.70 19.23 -2.25
N ARG A 96 -8.19 18.93 -1.04
CA ARG A 96 -8.32 17.62 -0.40
C ARG A 96 -7.62 16.49 -1.16
N ILE A 97 -6.64 16.86 -1.98
CA ILE A 97 -5.83 15.93 -2.78
C ILE A 97 -4.48 15.73 -2.09
N PHE A 98 -4.19 14.48 -1.76
CA PHE A 98 -2.94 14.07 -1.14
C PHE A 98 -2.10 13.29 -2.16
N ALA A 99 -1.01 13.92 -2.60
CA ALA A 99 -0.15 13.40 -3.65
C ALA A 99 1.10 12.73 -3.05
N PHE A 100 1.40 11.53 -3.52
CA PHE A 100 2.57 10.75 -3.13
C PHE A 100 3.41 10.43 -4.36
N GLU A 101 4.68 10.16 -4.14
CA GLU A 101 5.55 9.53 -5.11
C GLU A 101 5.97 8.14 -4.64
N ALA A 102 5.86 7.16 -5.53
CA ALA A 102 6.41 5.85 -5.33
C ALA A 102 7.92 5.89 -5.58
N ARG A 103 8.71 5.65 -4.54
CA ARG A 103 10.17 5.71 -4.61
C ARG A 103 10.83 4.48 -3.98
N GLY A 104 12.08 4.24 -4.36
CA GLY A 104 12.96 3.27 -3.73
C GLY A 104 14.42 3.63 -3.93
N ARG A 105 15.28 3.09 -3.09
CA ARG A 105 16.74 3.21 -3.21
C ARG A 105 17.23 2.28 -4.32
N PRO A 106 17.89 2.79 -5.36
CA PRO A 106 18.47 1.94 -6.39
C PRO A 106 19.64 1.11 -5.83
N PRO A 107 19.90 -0.09 -6.39
CA PRO A 107 21.09 -0.86 -6.07
C PRO A 107 22.38 -0.10 -6.41
N GLN A 108 23.45 -0.37 -5.67
CA GLN A 108 24.75 0.29 -5.90
C GLN A 108 25.34 0.04 -7.30
N ARG A 109 24.98 -1.09 -7.92
CA ARG A 109 25.39 -1.48 -9.28
C ARG A 109 24.14 -1.86 -10.07
N PRO A 110 23.46 -0.89 -10.69
CA PRO A 110 22.24 -1.15 -11.43
C PRO A 110 22.53 -2.01 -12.66
N ASN A 111 21.78 -3.10 -12.81
CA ASN A 111 21.80 -3.93 -14.01
C ASN A 111 20.62 -3.52 -14.90
N THR A 112 20.84 -2.56 -15.80
CA THR A 112 19.77 -1.98 -16.64
C THR A 112 19.34 -2.89 -17.79
N ASP A 113 20.09 -3.97 -18.05
CA ASP A 113 19.75 -4.95 -19.09
C ASP A 113 18.72 -5.98 -18.60
N GLU A 114 18.45 -5.99 -17.29
CA GLU A 114 17.51 -6.93 -16.68
C GLU A 114 16.11 -6.32 -16.61
N ALA A 115 15.09 -7.17 -16.77
CA ALA A 115 13.71 -6.74 -16.84
C ALA A 115 13.24 -6.12 -15.51
N PRO A 116 12.32 -5.13 -15.55
CA PRO A 116 11.63 -4.61 -14.38
C PRO A 116 11.07 -5.69 -13.44
N GLU A 117 11.23 -5.49 -12.14
CA GLU A 117 10.57 -6.26 -11.09
C GLU A 117 9.29 -5.56 -10.62
N THR A 118 8.24 -6.33 -10.32
CA THR A 118 7.05 -5.82 -9.64
C THR A 118 7.24 -5.88 -8.13
N VAL A 119 7.00 -4.77 -7.46
CA VAL A 119 7.14 -4.61 -6.02
C VAL A 119 5.87 -4.10 -5.38
N SER A 120 5.64 -4.47 -4.12
CA SER A 120 4.54 -3.97 -3.31
C SER A 120 5.02 -2.88 -2.36
N ILE A 121 4.32 -1.74 -2.36
CA ILE A 121 4.59 -0.60 -1.47
C ILE A 121 3.28 -0.13 -0.86
N GLY A 122 3.37 0.53 0.30
CA GLY A 122 2.20 1.07 0.96
C GLY A 122 2.26 0.94 2.46
N GLY A 123 1.14 1.24 3.10
CA GLY A 123 1.01 1.20 4.54
C GLY A 123 -0.35 1.69 5.01
N THR A 124 -0.62 1.47 6.29
CA THR A 124 -1.76 2.04 7.00
C THR A 124 -1.30 3.29 7.71
N TYR A 125 -1.97 4.42 7.49
CA TYR A 125 -1.56 5.71 8.01
C TYR A 125 -2.48 6.24 9.11
N GLU A 126 -1.88 6.70 10.19
CA GLU A 126 -2.52 7.44 11.28
C GLU A 126 -2.36 8.95 11.12
N GLY A 127 -3.28 9.71 11.71
CA GLY A 127 -3.27 11.18 11.65
C GLY A 127 -3.64 11.76 10.29
N ALA A 128 -4.09 10.94 9.34
CA ALA A 128 -4.67 11.43 8.10
C ALA A 128 -5.94 12.24 8.40
N PRO A 129 -6.13 13.44 7.82
CA PRO A 129 -7.33 14.24 8.04
C PRO A 129 -8.47 13.66 7.22
N ILE A 130 -9.03 12.52 7.64
CA ILE A 130 -9.95 11.68 6.83
C ILE A 130 -11.19 12.46 6.34
N ALA A 131 -11.76 13.34 7.17
CA ALA A 131 -12.84 14.24 6.77
C ALA A 131 -12.48 15.16 5.59
N SER A 132 -11.18 15.34 5.35
CA SER A 132 -10.58 16.16 4.30
C SER A 132 -9.76 15.36 3.29
N VAL A 133 -9.65 14.03 3.38
CA VAL A 133 -8.98 13.22 2.34
C VAL A 133 -10.03 12.82 1.33
N ASN A 134 -9.99 13.42 0.14
CA ASN A 134 -10.93 13.10 -0.93
C ASN A 134 -10.27 12.21 -1.98
N VAL A 135 -9.07 12.60 -2.44
CA VAL A 135 -8.32 11.89 -3.47
C VAL A 135 -6.90 11.61 -3.01
N VAL A 136 -6.44 10.39 -3.22
CA VAL A 136 -5.04 9.99 -3.11
C VAL A 136 -4.48 9.83 -4.51
N GLU A 137 -3.46 10.60 -4.85
CA GLU A 137 -2.73 10.50 -6.12
C GLU A 137 -1.35 9.89 -5.87
N VAL A 138 -0.93 8.94 -6.70
CA VAL A 138 0.39 8.31 -6.60
C VAL A 138 1.08 8.41 -7.94
N PHE A 139 2.24 9.05 -7.93
CA PHE A 139 3.08 9.28 -9.10
C PHE A 139 4.25 8.28 -9.12
N ALA A 140 4.48 7.71 -10.30
CA ALA A 140 5.73 7.08 -10.71
C ALA A 140 6.33 7.86 -11.88
N LYS A 141 7.42 7.35 -12.46
CA LYS A 141 8.08 8.00 -13.60
C LYS A 141 7.18 8.08 -14.84
N GLU A 142 6.51 6.99 -15.18
CA GLU A 142 5.77 6.86 -16.45
C GLU A 142 4.28 7.22 -16.33
N ASN A 143 3.71 7.10 -15.13
CA ASN A 143 2.29 7.31 -14.92
C ASN A 143 1.93 7.86 -13.54
N CYS A 144 0.66 8.20 -13.41
CA CYS A 144 0.02 8.53 -12.15
C CYS A 144 -1.32 7.80 -12.07
N LEU A 145 -1.61 7.19 -10.92
CA LEU A 145 -2.92 6.67 -10.59
C LEU A 145 -3.52 7.48 -9.44
N ALA A 146 -4.83 7.68 -9.46
CA ALA A 146 -5.54 8.37 -8.39
C ALA A 146 -6.81 7.61 -8.00
N TYR A 147 -7.12 7.64 -6.71
CA TYR A 147 -8.30 6.99 -6.15
C TYR A 147 -9.09 7.99 -5.31
N SER A 148 -10.39 8.10 -5.59
CA SER A 148 -11.33 8.90 -4.81
C SER A 148 -11.92 8.05 -3.69
N LEU A 149 -11.67 8.43 -2.44
CA LEU A 149 -12.29 7.80 -1.26
C LEU A 149 -13.79 8.08 -1.18
N ALA A 150 -14.24 9.25 -1.68
CA ALA A 150 -15.65 9.60 -1.72
C ALA A 150 -16.43 8.79 -2.76
N GLU A 151 -15.87 8.64 -3.96
CA GLU A 151 -16.51 7.90 -5.07
C GLU A 151 -16.17 6.41 -5.09
N LYS A 152 -15.19 5.98 -4.28
CA LYS A 152 -14.68 4.61 -4.17
C LYS A 152 -14.26 4.00 -5.50
N LYS A 153 -13.62 4.81 -6.35
CA LYS A 153 -13.13 4.40 -7.68
C LYS A 153 -11.89 5.18 -8.09
N GLU A 154 -11.23 4.69 -9.12
CA GLU A 154 -10.16 5.41 -9.79
C GLU A 154 -10.70 6.68 -10.47
N VAL A 155 -9.92 7.74 -10.38
CA VAL A 155 -10.20 9.05 -11.01
C VAL A 155 -8.94 9.54 -11.73
N PRO A 156 -9.05 10.49 -12.67
CA PRO A 156 -7.88 11.08 -13.32
C PRO A 156 -7.01 11.86 -12.32
N CYS A 157 -5.68 11.75 -12.45
CA CYS A 157 -4.77 12.60 -11.67
C CYS A 157 -4.84 14.07 -12.09
N THR A 158 -4.82 14.96 -11.11
CA THR A 158 -5.03 16.41 -11.30
C THR A 158 -3.88 17.27 -10.78
N THR A 159 -2.96 16.71 -9.98
CA THR A 159 -1.82 17.45 -9.41
C THR A 159 -0.53 17.32 -10.22
N ARG A 160 -0.61 17.07 -11.54
CA ARG A 160 0.57 17.00 -12.42
C ARG A 160 1.51 18.18 -12.17
N VAL A 161 2.74 17.87 -11.78
CA VAL A 161 3.86 18.81 -11.87
C VAL A 161 4.56 18.50 -13.18
N LEU A 162 4.62 19.52 -14.04
CA LEU A 162 5.52 19.61 -15.18
C LEU A 162 6.96 19.43 -14.68
N GLN A 163 7.51 18.22 -14.72
CA GLN A 163 8.95 18.00 -14.56
C GLN A 163 9.60 17.44 -15.83
N ASP A 164 8.83 17.30 -16.92
CA ASP A 164 9.31 16.77 -18.21
C ASP A 164 9.14 17.77 -19.39
N GLU A 165 8.93 19.07 -19.14
CA GLU A 165 8.92 20.09 -20.22
C GLU A 165 10.21 20.94 -20.30
N GLU A 166 11.17 20.75 -19.39
CA GLU A 166 12.49 21.39 -19.49
C GLU A 166 13.62 20.41 -19.17
N MET A 167 13.98 19.59 -20.18
CA MET A 167 15.37 19.21 -20.48
C MET A 167 15.49 18.75 -21.93
#